data_AF-A0A7W1CFU9-F1
#
_entry.id   AF-A0A7W1CFU9-F1
#
_cell.length_a   1.000
_cell.length_b   1.000
_cell.length_c   1.000
_cell.angle_alpha   90.00
_cell.angle_beta   90.00
_cell.angle_gamma   90.00
#
_symmetry.space_group_name_H-M   'P 1'
#
loop_
_entity.id
_entity.type
_entity.pdbx_description
1 polymer ?
#
loop_
_entity_poly.entity_id
_entity_poly.type
_entity_poly.pdbx_seq_one_letter_code
_entity_poly.pdbx_strand_id
1 'polypeptide(L)'
;MEVFAPPFLLLDISKIFEGFGLVLIILIGLELLKILKMFLVKDKIKPEMVIEVVVIALCNKIITLDTKHTTGDVLLGLAALLIGLSFGYFVLRFRTLNKEIYQKLTVAEQSNSES
;
A
#
# COMPACT_ATOMS: atom_id res chain seq x y z
N MET A 1 17.53 11.41 -50.68
CA MET A 1 17.78 10.15 -49.98
C MET A 1 17.98 10.53 -48.52
N GLU A 2 17.35 9.78 -47.61
CA GLU A 2 17.55 9.87 -46.14
C GLU A 2 16.92 11.13 -45.50
N VAL A 3 16.09 11.08 -44.46
CA VAL A 3 16.03 10.14 -43.34
C VAL A 3 14.56 9.95 -42.96
N PHE A 4 14.01 8.77 -43.25
CA PHE A 4 12.79 8.28 -42.61
C PHE A 4 13.21 7.80 -41.21
N ALA A 5 13.47 8.74 -40.30
CA ALA A 5 13.65 8.40 -38.89
C ALA A 5 12.25 8.20 -38.33
N PRO A 6 11.91 7.00 -37.88
CA PRO A 6 10.58 6.78 -37.41
C PRO A 6 10.40 7.28 -35.96
N PRO A 7 9.32 8.04 -35.66
CA PRO A 7 9.06 8.54 -34.32
C PRO A 7 8.40 7.48 -33.42
N PHE A 8 8.71 6.19 -33.59
CA PHE A 8 8.12 5.13 -32.76
C PHE A 8 8.81 4.98 -31.39
N LEU A 9 9.99 5.58 -31.19
CA LEU A 9 10.83 5.36 -30.00
C LEU A 9 10.88 6.55 -29.02
N LEU A 10 9.99 7.53 -29.16
CA LEU A 10 9.72 8.48 -28.08
C LEU A 10 8.77 7.79 -27.08
N LEU A 11 9.29 6.79 -26.38
CA LEU A 11 8.61 6.20 -25.23
C LEU A 11 8.51 7.26 -24.14
N ASP A 12 7.42 8.02 -24.17
CA ASP A 12 7.10 8.98 -23.13
C ASP A 12 6.82 8.20 -21.85
N ILE A 13 7.73 8.33 -20.90
CA ILE A 13 7.65 7.70 -19.58
C ILE A 13 6.30 8.00 -18.93
N SER A 14 5.73 9.19 -19.16
CA SER A 14 4.39 9.56 -18.69
C SER A 14 3.30 8.63 -19.23
N LYS A 15 3.36 8.23 -20.51
CA LYS A 15 2.39 7.29 -21.10
C LYS A 15 2.54 5.87 -20.58
N ILE A 16 3.76 5.47 -20.25
CA ILE A 16 4.03 4.17 -19.62
C ILE A 16 3.44 4.14 -18.21
N PHE A 17 3.66 5.20 -17.40
CA PHE A 17 3.06 5.33 -16.08
C PHE A 17 1.53 5.37 -16.11
N GLU A 18 0.94 6.04 -17.10
CA GLU A 18 -0.52 6.06 -17.30
C GLU A 18 -1.08 4.66 -17.56
N GLY A 19 -0.39 3.87 -18.41
CA GLY A 19 -0.72 2.46 -18.65
C GLY A 19 -0.59 1.58 -17.40
N PHE A 20 0.48 1.77 -16.62
CA PHE A 20 0.66 1.07 -15.34
C PHE A 20 -0.42 1.45 -14.32
N GLY A 21 -0.83 2.72 -14.26
CA GLY A 21 -1.90 3.19 -13.39
C GLY A 21 -3.22 2.44 -13.62
N LEU A 22 -3.57 2.18 -14.88
CA LEU A 22 -4.76 1.37 -15.23
C LEU A 22 -4.66 -0.07 -14.70
N VAL A 23 -3.51 -0.71 -14.84
CA VAL A 23 -3.27 -2.06 -14.31
C VAL A 23 -3.30 -2.08 -12.79
N LEU A 24 -2.74 -1.07 -12.13
CA LEU A 24 -2.76 -0.92 -10.67
C LEU A 24 -4.18 -0.69 -10.13
N ILE A 25 -5.03 0.07 -10.84
CA ILE A 25 -6.44 0.24 -10.49
C ILE A 25 -7.19 -1.11 -10.53
N ILE A 26 -6.94 -1.91 -11.56
CA ILE A 26 -7.53 -3.26 -11.66
C ILE A 26 -7.06 -4.13 -10.49
N LEU A 27 -5.77 -4.09 -10.16
CA LEU A 27 -5.19 -4.87 -9.06
C LEU A 27 -5.78 -4.49 -7.69
N ILE A 28 -5.96 -3.18 -7.42
CA ILE A 28 -6.65 -2.69 -6.23
C ILE A 28 -8.08 -3.21 -6.18
N GLY A 29 -8.79 -3.20 -7.32
CA GLY A 29 -10.13 -3.76 -7.43
C GLY A 29 -10.18 -5.24 -7.03
N LEU A 30 -9.30 -6.06 -7.60
CA LEU A 30 -9.21 -7.49 -7.29
C LEU A 30 -8.93 -7.77 -5.80
N GLU A 31 -8.07 -6.97 -5.18
CA GLU A 31 -7.75 -7.13 -3.76
C GLU A 31 -8.92 -6.70 -2.86
N LEU A 32 -9.65 -5.64 -3.23
CA LEU A 32 -10.90 -5.25 -2.55
C LEU A 32 -11.98 -6.33 -2.70
N LEU A 33 -12.13 -6.94 -3.88
CA LEU A 33 -13.03 -8.08 -4.11
C LEU A 33 -12.70 -9.27 -3.20
N LYS A 34 -11.41 -9.53 -2.96
CA LYS A 34 -10.95 -10.58 -2.03
C LYS A 34 -11.32 -10.27 -0.58
N ILE A 35 -11.15 -9.01 -0.15
CA ILE A 35 -11.56 -8.53 1.17
C ILE A 35 -13.08 -8.64 1.33
N LEU A 36 -13.84 -8.17 0.34
CA LEU A 36 -15.30 -8.23 0.34
C LEU A 36 -15.80 -9.68 0.43
N LYS A 37 -15.21 -10.60 -0.33
CA LYS A 37 -15.51 -12.03 -0.24
C LYS A 37 -15.21 -12.60 1.15
N MET A 38 -14.09 -12.20 1.75
CA MET A 38 -13.73 -12.66 3.10
C MET A 38 -14.70 -12.15 4.16
N PHE A 39 -15.14 -10.90 4.03
CA PHE A 39 -16.19 -10.32 4.88
C PHE A 39 -17.50 -11.10 4.75
N LEU A 40 -17.96 -11.36 3.52
CA LEU A 40 -19.25 -12.02 3.27
C LEU A 40 -19.27 -13.51 3.61
N VAL A 41 -18.14 -14.22 3.52
CA VAL A 41 -18.11 -15.70 3.64
C VAL A 41 -17.60 -16.18 5.00
N LYS A 42 -16.61 -15.51 5.60
CA LYS A 42 -15.89 -16.04 6.78
C LYS A 42 -16.19 -15.31 8.09
N ASP A 43 -16.98 -14.25 8.06
CA ASP A 43 -17.36 -13.40 9.20
C ASP A 43 -16.18 -12.95 10.09
N LYS A 44 -14.97 -12.99 9.52
CA LYS A 44 -13.71 -12.62 10.14
C LYS A 44 -12.85 -11.95 9.10
N ILE A 45 -12.79 -10.62 9.17
CA ILE A 45 -11.79 -9.85 8.46
C ILE A 45 -10.50 -9.93 9.29
N LYS A 46 -9.43 -10.43 8.67
CA LYS A 46 -8.07 -10.28 9.20
C LYS A 46 -7.66 -8.81 9.01
N PRO A 47 -7.52 -8.00 10.07
CA PRO A 47 -7.23 -6.57 9.95
C PRO A 47 -5.90 -6.29 9.23
N GLU A 48 -5.00 -7.27 9.18
CA GLU A 48 -3.73 -7.19 8.46
C GLU A 48 -3.93 -6.99 6.95
N MET A 49 -4.89 -7.67 6.32
CA MET A 49 -5.13 -7.54 4.87
C MET A 49 -5.71 -6.18 4.48
N VAL A 50 -6.49 -5.56 5.36
CA VAL A 50 -7.07 -4.23 5.08
C VAL A 50 -5.99 -3.17 5.05
N ILE A 51 -5.01 -3.25 5.96
CA ILE A 51 -3.87 -2.33 6.01
C ILE A 51 -3.03 -2.44 4.74
N GLU A 52 -2.75 -3.65 4.26
CA GLU A 52 -2.00 -3.87 3.01
C GLU A 52 -2.68 -3.19 1.81
N VAL A 53 -4.00 -3.35 1.67
CA VAL A 53 -4.75 -2.74 0.57
C VAL A 53 -4.78 -1.22 0.65
N VAL A 54 -4.93 -0.65 1.85
CA VAL A 54 -4.90 0.81 2.04
C VAL A 54 -3.53 1.38 1.64
N VAL A 55 -2.44 0.69 1.98
CA VAL A 55 -1.08 1.11 1.58
C VAL A 55 -0.89 1.02 0.07
N ILE A 56 -1.30 -0.07 -0.57
CA ILE A 56 -1.19 -0.23 -2.04
C ILE A 56 -2.00 0.84 -2.77
N ALA A 57 -3.24 1.10 -2.33
CA ALA A 57 -4.10 2.12 -2.91
C ALA A 57 -3.49 3.53 -2.81
N LEU A 58 -2.87 3.83 -1.68
CA LEU A 58 -2.21 5.12 -1.44
C LEU A 58 -0.92 5.28 -2.26
N CYS A 59 -0.12 4.22 -2.40
CA CYS A 59 1.06 4.21 -3.28
C CYS A 59 0.69 4.49 -4.73
N ASN A 60 -0.41 3.92 -5.25
CA ASN A 60 -0.86 4.19 -6.61
C ASN A 60 -1.24 5.67 -6.82
N LYS A 61 -1.80 6.33 -5.80
CA LYS A 61 -2.11 7.77 -5.82
C LYS A 61 -0.86 8.64 -5.86
N ILE A 62 0.21 8.21 -5.19
CA ILE A 62 1.50 8.91 -5.16
C ILE A 62 2.27 8.74 -6.48
N ILE A 63 2.27 7.52 -7.06
CA ILE A 63 2.97 7.22 -8.33
C ILE A 63 2.31 7.94 -9.52
N THR A 64 0.99 8.08 -9.51
CA THR A 64 0.22 8.74 -10.57
C THR A 64 0.25 10.28 -10.44
N LEU A 65 0.91 10.83 -9.42
CA LEU A 65 1.01 12.28 -9.23
C LEU A 65 1.95 12.89 -10.27
N ASP A 66 1.43 13.78 -11.12
CA ASP A 66 2.21 14.38 -12.22
C ASP A 66 3.23 15.40 -11.69
N THR A 67 4.51 14.99 -11.66
CA THR A 67 5.61 15.82 -11.16
C THR A 67 5.99 16.97 -12.10
N LYS A 68 5.48 17.01 -13.34
CA LYS A 68 5.84 18.07 -14.32
C LYS A 68 5.13 19.40 -14.06
N HIS A 69 3.95 19.37 -13.46
CA HIS A 69 3.22 20.57 -13.01
C HIS A 69 3.33 20.82 -11.51
N THR A 70 4.19 20.07 -10.84
CA THR A 70 4.31 20.05 -9.38
C THR A 70 5.44 20.99 -8.95
N THR A 71 5.07 22.10 -8.32
CA THR A 71 6.03 23.03 -7.69
C THR A 71 6.84 22.30 -6.61
N GLY A 72 8.09 22.71 -6.38
CA GLY A 72 8.98 22.08 -5.38
C GLY A 72 8.35 21.91 -3.99
N ASP A 73 7.47 22.83 -3.60
CA ASP A 73 6.72 22.78 -2.33
C ASP A 73 5.80 21.56 -2.23
N VAL A 74 5.14 21.17 -3.32
CA VAL A 74 4.25 20.02 -3.36
C VAL A 74 5.05 18.73 -3.26
N LEU A 75 6.24 18.67 -3.86
CA LEU A 75 7.14 17.52 -3.73
C LEU A 75 7.63 17.35 -2.29
N LEU A 76 7.93 18.48 -1.61
CA LEU A 76 8.30 18.49 -0.19
C LEU A 76 7.13 18.04 0.70
N GLY A 77 5.91 18.48 0.40
CA GLY A 77 4.68 18.03 1.06
C GLY A 77 4.44 16.53 0.88
N LEU A 78 4.74 15.98 -0.29
CA LEU A 78 4.63 14.55 -0.57
C LEU A 78 5.66 13.72 0.22
N ALA A 79 6.90 14.22 0.33
CA ALA A 79 7.93 13.60 1.16
C ALA A 79 7.53 13.60 2.64
N ALA A 80 7.02 14.72 3.15
CA ALA A 80 6.51 14.81 4.53
C ALA A 80 5.32 13.85 4.76
N LEU A 81 4.42 13.72 3.79
CA LEU A 81 3.29 12.78 3.84
C LEU A 81 3.77 11.32 3.93
N LEU A 82 4.74 10.93 3.09
CA LEU A 82 5.35 9.59 3.12
C LEU A 82 5.99 9.29 4.47
N ILE A 83 6.73 10.25 5.05
CA ILE A 83 7.35 10.11 6.37
C ILE A 83 6.27 9.95 7.45
N GLY A 84 5.22 10.76 7.42
CA GLY A 84 4.11 10.67 8.37
C GLY A 84 3.38 9.32 8.32
N LEU A 85 3.16 8.79 7.12
CA LEU A 85 2.57 7.47 6.89
C LEU A 85 3.47 6.34 7.38
N SER A 86 4.77 6.40 7.08
CA SER A 86 5.74 5.41 7.55
C SER A 86 5.81 5.40 9.07
N PHE A 87 5.77 6.56 9.71
CA PHE A 87 5.74 6.69 11.16
C PHE A 87 4.42 6.14 11.75
N GLY A 88 3.27 6.47 11.15
CA GLY A 88 1.97 5.93 11.56
C GLY A 88 1.91 4.41 11.48
N TYR A 89 2.43 3.82 10.39
CA TYR A 89 2.55 2.37 10.25
C TYR A 89 3.46 1.77 11.31
N PHE A 90 4.62 2.38 11.57
CA PHE A 90 5.56 1.93 12.60
C PHE A 90 4.90 1.87 13.98
N VAL A 91 4.17 2.92 14.36
CA VAL A 91 3.46 2.99 15.66
C VAL A 91 2.34 1.93 15.74
N LEU A 92 1.55 1.77 14.68
CA LEU A 92 0.50 0.74 14.64
C LEU A 92 1.08 -0.68 14.73
N ARG A 93 2.20 -0.93 14.04
CA ARG A 93 2.92 -2.22 14.08
C ARG A 93 3.48 -2.48 15.48
N PHE A 94 4.08 -1.47 16.10
CA PHE A 94 4.63 -1.58 17.46
C PHE A 94 3.55 -1.93 18.49
N ARG A 95 2.36 -1.32 18.39
CA ARG A 95 1.23 -1.64 19.28
C ARG A 95 0.67 -3.05 19.05
N THR A 96 0.72 -3.54 17.82
CA THR A 96 0.22 -4.89 17.47
C THR A 96 1.15 -5.98 17.98
N LEU A 97 2.47 -5.79 17.91
CA LEU A 97 3.47 -6.73 18.45
C LEU A 97 3.35 -6.89 19.98
N ASN A 98 3.05 -5.82 20.71
CA ASN A 98 2.84 -5.93 22.16
C ASN A 98 1.63 -6.81 22.51
N LYS A 99 0.56 -6.82 21.70
CA LYS A 99 -0.63 -7.66 21.97
C LYS A 99 -0.35 -9.16 21.92
N GLU A 100 0.48 -9.62 20.98
CA GLU A 100 0.87 -11.04 20.89
C GLU A 100 1.75 -11.49 22.07
N ILE A 101 2.58 -10.58 22.60
CA ILE A 101 3.46 -10.87 23.74
C ILE A 101 2.66 -11.06 25.03
N TYR A 102 1.67 -10.19 25.31
CA TYR A 102 0.81 -10.35 26.49
C TYR A 102 -0.04 -11.63 26.42
N GLN A 103 -0.56 -11.98 25.24
CA GLN A 103 -1.38 -13.17 25.10
C GLN A 103 -0.58 -14.47 25.30
N LYS A 104 0.71 -14.49 24.92
CA LYS A 104 1.60 -15.63 25.19
C LYS A 104 2.04 -15.73 26.65
N LEU A 105 2.23 -14.60 27.34
CA LEU A 105 2.59 -14.58 28.76
C LEU A 105 1.43 -15.06 29.65
N THR A 106 0.20 -14.63 29.37
CA THR A 106 -0.99 -15.07 30.14
C THR A 106 -1.31 -16.55 29.95
N VAL A 107 -1.08 -17.12 28.76
CA VAL A 107 -1.29 -18.57 28.50
C VAL A 107 -0.18 -19.43 29.13
N ALA A 108 1.06 -18.94 29.16
CA ALA A 108 2.17 -19.64 29.81
C ALA A 108 2.03 -19.66 31.35
N GLU A 109 1.47 -18.61 31.96
CA GLU A 109 1.21 -18.55 33.40
C GLU A 109 0.11 -19.52 33.85
N GLN A 110 -0.92 -19.75 33.02
CA GLN A 110 -1.98 -20.71 33.31
C GLN A 110 -1.52 -22.18 33.18
N SER A 111 -0.64 -22.48 32.21
CA SER A 111 -0.07 -23.83 32.03
C SER A 111 0.86 -24.27 33.18
N ASN A 112 1.47 -23.32 33.90
CA ASN A 112 2.45 -23.62 34.95
C ASN A 112 1.84 -23.58 36.37
N SER A 113 0.54 -23.31 36.49
CA SER A 113 -0.21 -23.36 37.76
C SER A 113 -1.04 -24.65 37.92
N GLU A 114 -1.21 -25.44 36.86
CA GLU A 114 -1.98 -26.70 36.85
C GLU A 114 -1.09 -27.96 36.82
N SER A 115 0.23 -27.82 36.98
CA SER A 115 1.22 -28.91 37.11
C SER A 115 1.98 -28.79 38.43
#